data_AF-A0A0D6AW08-F1
#
_entry.id   AF-A0A0D6AW08-F1
#
_cell.length_a   1.000
_cell.length_b   1.000
_cell.length_c   1.000
_cell.angle_alpha   90.00
_cell.angle_beta   90.00
_cell.angle_gamma   90.00
#
_symmetry.space_group_name_H-M   'P 1'
#
loop_
_entity.id
_entity.type
_entity.pdbx_description
1 polymer ?
#
loop_
_entity_poly.entity_id
_entity_poly.type
_entity_poly.pdbx_seq_one_letter_code
_entity_poly.pdbx_strand_id
1 'polypeptide(L)'
;MQIFGEFIEQFPPEKDSLELTFTPSSIPLKKRWRNNRLSAYFIADYFTTFLPLDDGDMAQQKRIKDSQSAVSYVANELLENAMKYNDENSNSQIQFGVHFLENNHLIAVIFATNSIKSNDMKKLQDFIARLSSEDTESLYIEQLEKSASNEPEDECSGLGFLTIINDYSGKIGWKFETIESTNSYDFNLVTTMVQIQV
;
A
#
# COMPACT_ATOMS: atom_id res chain seq x y z
N MET A 1 -10.09 14.56 9.89
CA MET A 1 -8.99 14.15 9.00
C MET A 1 -7.69 14.13 9.79
N GLN A 2 -6.88 13.08 9.64
CA GLN A 2 -5.56 12.95 10.27
C GLN A 2 -4.57 12.40 9.23
N ILE A 3 -3.36 12.94 9.19
CA ILE A 3 -2.30 12.54 8.25
C ILE A 3 -1.06 12.16 9.05
N PHE A 4 -0.39 11.09 8.61
CA PHE A 4 0.83 10.57 9.21
C PHE A 4 1.85 10.22 8.12
N GLY A 5 3.14 10.26 8.47
CA GLY A 5 4.22 9.89 7.57
C GLY A 5 4.34 10.78 6.34
N GLU A 6 4.87 10.22 5.26
CA GLU A 6 5.19 10.92 4.02
C GLU A 6 4.01 10.84 3.03
N PHE A 7 2.85 11.38 3.44
CA PHE A 7 1.64 11.38 2.62
C PHE A 7 1.60 12.57 1.66
N ILE A 8 1.27 12.32 0.39
CA ILE A 8 1.08 13.37 -0.62
C ILE A 8 -0.41 13.66 -0.75
N GLU A 9 -0.84 14.85 -0.34
CA GLU A 9 -2.26 15.24 -0.38
C GLU A 9 -2.77 15.56 -1.79
N GLN A 10 -1.89 16.07 -2.66
CA GLN A 10 -2.25 16.52 -4.00
C GLN A 10 -1.19 16.09 -5.00
N PHE A 11 -1.60 15.24 -5.95
CA PHE A 11 -0.77 14.88 -7.10
C PHE A 11 -0.86 15.98 -8.17
N PRO A 12 0.23 16.26 -8.90
CA PRO A 12 0.18 17.15 -10.04
C PRO A 12 -0.81 16.61 -11.09
N PRO A 13 -1.78 17.42 -11.56
CA PRO A 13 -2.83 16.94 -12.48
C PRO A 13 -2.31 16.58 -13.88
N GLU A 14 -1.08 16.96 -14.20
CA GLU A 14 -0.45 16.75 -15.52
C GLU A 14 0.34 15.44 -15.62
N LYS A 15 0.40 14.64 -14.53
CA LYS A 15 1.14 13.38 -14.51
C LYS A 15 0.19 12.20 -14.68
N ASP A 16 0.59 11.24 -15.51
CA ASP A 16 -0.18 10.02 -15.74
C ASP A 16 -0.39 9.25 -14.42
N SER A 17 -1.58 8.67 -14.26
CA SER A 17 -1.90 7.73 -13.18
C SER A 17 -2.68 6.54 -13.71
N LEU A 18 -2.55 5.42 -13.01
CA LEU A 18 -3.39 4.25 -13.21
C LEU A 18 -4.09 3.92 -11.91
N GLU A 19 -5.42 4.03 -11.94
CA GLU A 19 -6.27 3.82 -10.78
C GLU A 19 -7.34 2.77 -11.07
N LEU A 20 -7.46 1.82 -10.14
CA LEU A 20 -8.41 0.73 -10.14
C LEU A 20 -9.37 0.92 -8.97
N THR A 21 -10.65 0.67 -9.22
CA THR A 21 -11.68 0.72 -8.18
C THR A 21 -12.39 -0.62 -8.09
N PHE A 22 -12.49 -1.15 -6.87
CA PHE A 22 -13.12 -2.43 -6.58
C PHE A 22 -14.37 -2.23 -5.73
N THR A 23 -15.49 -2.80 -6.16
CA THR A 23 -16.74 -2.76 -5.38
C THR A 23 -16.86 -4.00 -4.48
N PRO A 24 -17.23 -3.87 -3.19
CA PRO A 24 -17.27 -4.98 -2.23
C PRO A 24 -18.27 -6.12 -2.53
N SER A 25 -19.06 -6.10 -3.60
CA SER A 25 -20.32 -6.85 -3.67
C SER A 25 -20.45 -8.00 -4.70
N SER A 26 -19.37 -8.62 -5.21
CA SER A 26 -19.59 -9.66 -6.27
C SER A 26 -18.71 -10.92 -6.29
N ILE A 27 -17.65 -11.08 -5.48
CA ILE A 27 -16.71 -12.21 -5.62
C ILE A 27 -16.19 -12.71 -4.25
N PRO A 28 -16.09 -14.04 -4.02
CA PRO A 28 -15.49 -14.59 -2.80
C PRO A 28 -14.04 -14.14 -2.56
N LEU A 29 -13.68 -13.91 -1.30
CA LEU A 29 -12.37 -13.40 -0.85
C LEU A 29 -11.16 -14.14 -1.46
N LYS A 30 -11.20 -15.47 -1.56
CA LYS A 30 -10.12 -16.28 -2.18
C LYS A 30 -9.89 -15.98 -3.67
N LYS A 31 -10.95 -15.66 -4.43
CA LYS A 31 -10.83 -15.23 -5.83
C LYS A 31 -10.31 -13.79 -5.91
N ARG A 32 -10.65 -12.92 -4.94
CA ARG A 32 -10.08 -11.57 -4.84
C ARG A 32 -8.57 -11.64 -4.63
N TRP A 33 -8.06 -12.50 -3.76
CA TRP A 33 -6.61 -12.59 -3.50
C TRP A 33 -5.79 -13.00 -4.73
N ARG A 34 -6.30 -13.93 -5.55
CA ARG A 34 -5.67 -14.24 -6.85
C ARG A 34 -5.70 -13.03 -7.78
N ASN A 35 -6.80 -12.26 -7.75
CA ASN A 35 -6.91 -11.03 -8.51
C ASN A 35 -6.00 -9.92 -7.95
N ASN A 36 -5.72 -9.89 -6.63
CA ASN A 36 -4.82 -8.91 -6.02
C ASN A 36 -3.41 -9.05 -6.60
N ARG A 37 -2.87 -10.27 -6.61
CA ARG A 37 -1.58 -10.55 -7.25
C ARG A 37 -1.58 -10.15 -8.72
N LEU A 38 -2.66 -10.45 -9.45
CA LEU A 38 -2.78 -10.06 -10.86
C LEU A 38 -2.81 -8.54 -11.06
N SER A 39 -3.55 -7.81 -10.22
CA SER A 39 -3.59 -6.35 -10.22
C SER A 39 -2.24 -5.73 -9.87
N ALA A 40 -1.52 -6.30 -8.90
CA ALA A 40 -0.18 -5.86 -8.53
C ALA A 40 0.82 -6.08 -9.66
N TYR A 41 0.83 -7.26 -10.28
CA TYR A 41 1.65 -7.53 -11.46
C TYR A 41 1.30 -6.61 -12.62
N PHE A 42 0.01 -6.38 -12.89
CA PHE A 42 -0.42 -5.48 -13.95
C PHE A 42 0.08 -4.04 -13.73
N ILE A 43 -0.01 -3.52 -12.50
CA ILE A 43 0.55 -2.20 -12.16
C ILE A 43 2.07 -2.19 -12.33
N ALA A 44 2.77 -3.24 -11.89
CA ALA A 44 4.21 -3.33 -12.02
C ALA A 44 4.67 -3.41 -13.50
N ASP A 45 3.95 -4.15 -14.33
CA ASP A 45 4.21 -4.25 -15.78
C ASP A 45 3.94 -2.90 -16.45
N TYR A 46 2.82 -2.26 -16.13
CA TYR A 46 2.50 -0.92 -16.62
C TYR A 46 3.57 0.10 -16.21
N PHE A 47 4.05 0.02 -14.97
CA PHE A 47 5.14 0.83 -14.44
C PHE A 47 6.43 0.73 -15.29
N THR A 48 6.79 -0.45 -15.79
CA THR A 48 8.01 -0.60 -16.61
C THR A 48 7.98 0.20 -17.91
N THR A 49 6.79 0.59 -18.41
CA THR A 49 6.65 1.40 -19.63
C THR A 49 7.15 2.84 -19.46
N PHE A 50 7.28 3.32 -18.22
CA PHE A 50 7.82 4.65 -17.89
C PHE A 50 9.33 4.64 -17.63
N LEU A 51 9.96 3.46 -17.59
CA LEU A 51 11.40 3.34 -17.41
C LEU A 51 12.11 3.36 -18.78
N PRO A 52 13.27 4.04 -18.88
CA PRO A 52 14.05 4.02 -20.11
C PRO A 52 14.52 2.59 -20.39
N LEU A 53 14.22 2.07 -21.58
CA LEU A 53 14.75 0.80 -22.08
C LEU A 53 15.90 1.10 -23.04
N ASP A 54 17.12 0.71 -22.68
CA ASP A 54 18.23 0.61 -23.63
C ASP A 54 18.60 -0.88 -23.75
N ASP A 55 18.37 -1.45 -24.93
CA ASP A 55 18.44 -2.89 -25.18
C ASP A 55 19.87 -3.46 -25.04
N GLY A 56 20.89 -2.60 -24.91
CA GLY A 56 22.30 -2.97 -24.78
C GLY A 56 22.87 -3.01 -23.35
N ASP A 57 22.21 -2.39 -22.35
CA ASP A 57 22.76 -2.29 -20.98
C ASP A 57 22.15 -3.32 -20.01
N MET A 58 22.91 -4.38 -19.75
CA MET A 58 22.54 -5.42 -18.77
C MET A 58 22.33 -4.87 -17.35
N ALA A 59 23.04 -3.80 -16.96
CA ALA A 59 22.87 -3.20 -15.65
C ALA A 59 21.53 -2.44 -15.55
N GLN A 60 21.13 -1.76 -16.63
CA GLN A 60 19.83 -1.11 -16.73
C GLN A 60 18.67 -2.11 -16.72
N GLN A 61 18.78 -3.21 -17.47
CA GLN A 61 17.77 -4.26 -17.45
C GLN A 61 17.60 -4.88 -16.06
N LYS A 62 18.70 -5.05 -15.31
CA LYS A 62 18.64 -5.52 -13.92
C LYS A 62 17.91 -4.50 -13.03
N ARG A 63 18.26 -3.21 -13.10
CA ARG A 63 17.57 -2.15 -12.33
C ARG A 63 16.07 -2.14 -12.61
N ILE A 64 15.66 -2.23 -13.87
CA ILE A 64 14.24 -2.27 -14.25
C ILE A 64 13.52 -3.45 -13.61
N LYS A 65 14.13 -4.65 -13.62
CA LYS A 65 13.55 -5.84 -12.99
C LYS A 65 13.46 -5.73 -11.46
N ASP A 66 14.49 -5.15 -10.84
CA ASP A 66 14.53 -4.92 -9.40
C ASP A 66 13.42 -3.92 -9.00
N SER A 67 13.29 -2.81 -9.74
CA SER A 67 12.23 -1.81 -9.55
C SER A 67 10.83 -2.36 -9.81
N GLN A 68 10.65 -3.17 -10.87
CA GLN A 68 9.39 -3.86 -11.14
C GLN A 68 9.01 -4.82 -10.01
N SER A 69 9.97 -5.56 -9.47
CA SER A 69 9.75 -6.50 -8.35
C SER A 69 9.38 -5.75 -7.08
N ALA A 70 10.05 -4.62 -6.79
CA ALA A 70 9.73 -3.75 -5.66
C ALA A 70 8.31 -3.17 -5.78
N VAL A 71 7.97 -2.59 -6.93
CA VAL A 71 6.62 -2.04 -7.20
C VAL A 71 5.58 -3.15 -7.07
N SER A 72 5.81 -4.34 -7.63
CA SER A 72 4.88 -5.47 -7.54
C SER A 72 4.67 -5.94 -6.10
N TYR A 73 5.74 -5.98 -5.29
CA TYR A 73 5.64 -6.37 -3.89
C TYR A 73 4.78 -5.37 -3.13
N VAL A 74 5.13 -4.08 -3.19
CA VAL A 74 4.40 -3.03 -2.47
C VAL A 74 2.96 -2.91 -2.93
N ALA A 75 2.71 -2.97 -4.23
CA ALA A 75 1.37 -3.02 -4.82
C ALA A 75 0.54 -4.17 -4.23
N ASN A 76 1.12 -5.37 -4.12
CA ASN A 76 0.42 -6.51 -3.55
C ASN A 76 0.13 -6.31 -2.06
N GLU A 77 1.12 -5.88 -1.27
CA GLU A 77 0.95 -5.66 0.17
C GLU A 77 -0.12 -4.61 0.48
N LEU A 78 -0.12 -3.47 -0.23
CA LEU A 78 -1.12 -2.43 -0.02
C LEU A 78 -2.53 -2.89 -0.41
N LEU A 79 -2.67 -3.58 -1.55
CA LEU A 79 -3.96 -4.07 -2.01
C LEU A 79 -4.49 -5.21 -1.12
N GLU A 80 -3.61 -6.09 -0.63
CA GLU A 80 -3.97 -7.14 0.31
C GLU A 80 -4.47 -6.55 1.64
N ASN A 81 -3.74 -5.58 2.20
CA ASN A 81 -4.14 -4.86 3.39
C ASN A 81 -5.49 -4.15 3.19
N ALA A 82 -5.65 -3.44 2.08
CA ALA A 82 -6.89 -2.72 1.78
C ALA A 82 -8.09 -3.68 1.66
N MET A 83 -7.90 -4.87 1.09
CA MET A 83 -8.93 -5.90 1.00
C MET A 83 -9.21 -6.59 2.34
N LYS A 84 -8.18 -6.85 3.14
CA LYS A 84 -8.28 -7.52 4.45
C LYS A 84 -9.05 -6.67 5.46
N TYR A 85 -8.74 -5.37 5.52
CA TYR A 85 -9.29 -4.45 6.53
C TYR A 85 -10.52 -3.66 6.07
N ASN A 86 -11.01 -3.91 4.85
CA ASN A 86 -12.20 -3.23 4.35
C ASN A 86 -13.44 -3.52 5.23
N ASP A 87 -14.10 -2.48 5.73
CA ASP A 87 -15.38 -2.64 6.43
C ASP A 87 -16.50 -2.94 5.44
N GLU A 88 -16.92 -4.20 5.41
CA GLU A 88 -18.00 -4.69 4.53
C GLU A 88 -19.34 -3.97 4.75
N ASN A 89 -19.53 -3.32 5.91
CA ASN A 89 -20.77 -2.59 6.22
C ASN A 89 -20.83 -1.19 5.57
N SER A 90 -19.68 -0.62 5.20
CA SER A 90 -19.61 0.75 4.68
C SER A 90 -20.14 0.88 3.24
N ASN A 91 -20.26 -0.22 2.50
CA ASN A 91 -20.44 -0.25 1.04
C ASN A 91 -19.44 0.60 0.25
N SER A 92 -18.35 1.07 0.88
CA SER A 92 -17.33 1.89 0.24
C SER A 92 -16.53 1.07 -0.77
N GLN A 93 -16.20 1.69 -1.90
CA GLN A 93 -15.28 1.09 -2.85
C GLN A 93 -13.85 1.13 -2.30
N ILE A 94 -13.05 0.15 -2.72
CA ILE A 94 -11.60 0.14 -2.51
C ILE A 94 -10.98 0.81 -3.72
N GLN A 95 -10.16 1.84 -3.51
CA GLN A 95 -9.36 2.46 -4.55
C GLN A 95 -7.93 1.96 -4.45
N PHE A 96 -7.25 1.82 -5.58
CA PHE A 96 -5.89 1.35 -5.62
C PHE A 96 -5.23 1.87 -6.89
N GLY A 97 -4.02 2.40 -6.80
CA GLY A 97 -3.38 2.94 -7.98
C GLY A 97 -1.93 3.31 -7.80
N VAL A 98 -1.37 3.81 -8.88
CA VAL A 98 -0.01 4.34 -8.93
C VAL A 98 0.00 5.70 -9.62
N HIS A 99 0.71 6.64 -9.02
CA HIS A 99 1.12 7.91 -9.61
C HIS A 99 2.63 7.92 -9.80
N PHE A 100 3.10 8.76 -10.72
CA PHE A 100 4.51 8.93 -11.03
C PHE A 100 4.94 10.36 -10.75
N LEU A 101 5.97 10.50 -9.92
CA LEU A 101 6.63 11.77 -9.67
C LEU A 101 8.03 11.73 -10.26
N GLU A 102 8.46 12.85 -10.81
CA GLU A 102 9.79 13.02 -11.37
C GLU A 102 10.48 14.14 -10.59
N ASN A 103 11.48 13.75 -9.79
CA ASN A 103 12.27 14.68 -8.99
C ASN A 103 13.73 14.19 -8.93
N ASN A 104 14.49 14.49 -9.99
CA ASN A 104 15.82 13.96 -10.33
C ASN A 104 15.89 12.43 -10.56
N HIS A 105 15.03 11.66 -9.91
CA HIS A 105 14.77 10.24 -10.16
C HIS A 105 13.26 10.03 -10.33
N LEU A 106 12.88 8.91 -10.95
CA LEU A 106 11.49 8.49 -11.02
C LEU A 106 11.08 7.93 -9.66
N ILE A 107 9.92 8.35 -9.17
CA ILE A 107 9.32 7.88 -7.92
C ILE A 107 7.95 7.31 -8.24
N ALA A 108 7.77 6.02 -7.95
CA ALA A 108 6.47 5.38 -7.99
C ALA A 108 5.75 5.65 -6.66
N VAL A 109 4.56 6.23 -6.74
CA VAL A 109 3.70 6.48 -5.58
C VAL A 109 2.49 5.56 -5.67
N ILE A 110 2.52 4.47 -4.92
CA ILE A 110 1.48 3.45 -4.91
C ILE A 110 0.56 3.74 -3.72
N PHE A 111 -0.75 3.67 -3.93
CA PHE A 111 -1.70 3.90 -2.85
C PHE A 111 -2.85 2.90 -2.89
N ALA A 112 -3.44 2.67 -1.72
CA ALA A 112 -4.71 1.98 -1.58
C ALA A 112 -5.59 2.69 -0.54
N THR A 113 -6.87 2.84 -0.88
CA THR A 113 -7.88 3.43 0.00
C THR A 113 -8.96 2.40 0.26
N ASN A 114 -9.26 2.13 1.52
CA ASN A 114 -10.36 1.26 1.94
C ASN A 114 -11.12 1.85 3.12
N SER A 115 -12.34 1.38 3.32
CA SER A 115 -13.03 1.61 4.59
C SER A 115 -12.37 0.80 5.71
N ILE A 116 -12.44 1.25 6.95
CA ILE A 116 -11.81 0.57 8.08
C ILE A 116 -12.66 0.69 9.34
N LYS A 117 -12.76 -0.41 10.09
CA LYS A 117 -13.45 -0.44 11.39
C LYS A 117 -12.65 0.34 12.42
N SER A 118 -13.35 0.99 13.36
CA SER A 118 -12.71 1.83 14.39
C SER A 118 -11.65 1.10 15.23
N ASN A 119 -11.84 -0.18 15.52
CA ASN A 119 -10.87 -0.98 16.26
C ASN A 119 -9.58 -1.22 15.46
N ASP A 120 -9.69 -1.54 14.18
CA ASP A 120 -8.54 -1.79 13.31
C ASP A 120 -7.81 -0.48 12.96
N MET A 121 -8.56 0.61 12.79
CA MET A 121 -8.01 1.95 12.66
C MET A 121 -7.14 2.32 13.86
N LYS A 122 -7.64 2.07 15.09
CA LYS A 122 -6.87 2.35 16.31
C LYS A 122 -5.60 1.51 16.38
N LYS A 123 -5.68 0.21 16.08
CA LYS A 123 -4.50 -0.68 16.03
C LYS A 123 -3.46 -0.16 15.03
N LEU A 124 -3.89 0.28 13.86
CA LEU A 124 -2.99 0.85 12.85
C LEU A 124 -2.36 2.16 13.33
N GLN A 125 -3.12 3.04 13.98
CA GLN A 125 -2.59 4.28 14.55
C GLN A 125 -1.57 4.01 15.67
N ASP A 126 -1.83 3.04 16.53
CA ASP A 126 -0.89 2.61 17.58
C ASP A 126 0.40 2.07 16.93
N PHE A 127 0.30 1.29 15.85
CA PHE A 127 1.46 0.83 15.08
C PHE A 127 2.26 1.97 14.42
N ILE A 128 1.58 2.94 13.80
CA ILE A 128 2.21 4.13 13.20
C ILE A 128 2.95 4.96 14.25
N ALA A 129 2.40 5.07 15.47
CA ALA A 129 3.05 5.74 16.58
C ALA A 129 4.36 5.04 16.95
N ARG A 130 4.36 3.70 17.02
CA ARG A 130 5.59 2.91 17.26
C ARG A 130 6.63 3.10 16.17
N LEU A 131 6.23 3.06 14.90
CA LEU A 131 7.12 3.32 13.75
C LEU A 131 7.83 4.68 13.84
N SER A 132 7.20 5.66 14.49
CA SER A 132 7.76 7.02 14.63
C SER A 132 8.67 7.16 15.84
N SER A 133 8.61 6.25 16.81
CA SER A 133 9.35 6.34 18.09
C SER A 133 10.40 5.25 18.29
N GLU A 134 10.31 4.15 17.56
CA GLU A 134 11.16 2.97 17.70
C GLU A 134 12.01 2.76 16.46
N ASP A 135 13.08 1.97 16.60
CA ASP A 135 13.93 1.54 15.49
C ASP A 135 13.21 0.50 14.62
N THR A 136 13.12 0.75 13.31
CA THR A 136 12.32 -0.07 12.38
C THR A 136 12.94 -1.45 12.12
N GLU A 137 14.25 -1.60 12.29
CA GLU A 137 14.92 -2.90 12.18
C GLU A 137 14.61 -3.78 13.40
N SER A 138 14.64 -3.20 14.60
CA SER A 138 14.23 -3.86 15.85
C SER A 138 12.77 -4.30 15.80
N LEU A 139 11.88 -3.42 15.33
CA LEU A 139 10.46 -3.73 15.11
C LEU A 139 10.26 -4.88 14.10
N TYR A 140 11.07 -4.92 13.04
CA TYR A 140 11.03 -5.99 12.05
C TYR A 140 11.42 -7.34 12.63
N ILE A 141 12.50 -7.39 13.42
CA ILE A 141 12.91 -8.61 14.12
C ILE A 141 11.83 -9.07 15.10
N GLU A 142 11.28 -8.17 15.91
CA GLU A 142 10.17 -8.48 16.84
C GLU A 142 8.98 -9.11 16.09
N GLN A 143 8.61 -8.52 14.95
CA GLN A 143 7.46 -8.98 14.17
C GLN A 143 7.71 -10.33 13.49
N LEU A 144 8.95 -10.60 13.06
CA LEU A 144 9.35 -11.91 12.54
C LEU A 144 9.27 -13.00 13.61
N GLU A 145 9.73 -12.71 14.83
CA GLU A 145 9.68 -13.65 15.96
C GLU A 145 8.23 -13.99 16.36
N LYS A 146 7.34 -12.99 16.37
CA LYS A 146 5.90 -13.19 16.60
C LYS A 146 5.26 -14.02 15.50
N SER A 147 5.61 -13.78 14.24
CA SER A 147 5.07 -14.52 13.09
C SER A 147 5.54 -15.98 13.06
N ALA A 148 6.71 -16.28 13.63
CA ALA A 148 7.24 -17.63 13.74
C ALA A 148 6.71 -18.40 14.96
N SER A 149 6.29 -17.68 15.99
CA SER A 149 5.53 -18.21 17.12
C SER A 149 4.09 -18.39 16.65
N ASN A 150 3.39 -19.47 17.01
CA ASN A 150 2.00 -19.70 16.54
C ASN A 150 0.96 -18.71 17.15
N GLU A 151 1.31 -17.44 17.28
CA GLU A 151 0.43 -16.35 17.66
C GLU A 151 -0.63 -16.12 16.57
N PRO A 152 -1.81 -15.57 16.93
CA PRO A 152 -2.87 -15.31 15.96
C PRO A 152 -2.38 -14.42 14.80
N GLU A 153 -2.81 -14.70 13.57
CA GLU A 153 -2.48 -13.90 12.38
C GLU A 153 -2.80 -12.39 12.54
N ASP A 154 -3.78 -12.05 13.38
CA ASP A 154 -4.13 -10.66 13.68
C ASP A 154 -3.04 -9.92 14.49
N GLU A 155 -2.23 -10.64 15.27
CA GLU A 155 -1.07 -10.10 16.02
C GLU A 155 0.20 -10.04 15.15
N CYS A 156 0.19 -10.74 14.01
CA CYS A 156 1.29 -10.77 13.05
C CYS A 156 1.26 -9.59 12.03
N SER A 157 0.32 -8.67 12.17
CA SER A 157 0.11 -7.57 11.22
C SER A 157 1.19 -6.48 11.33
N GLY A 158 1.63 -5.92 10.20
CA GLY A 158 2.63 -4.84 10.15
C GLY A 158 3.98 -5.26 9.53
N LEU A 159 4.24 -6.56 9.37
CA LEU A 159 5.46 -7.07 8.74
C LEU A 159 5.64 -6.51 7.32
N GLY A 160 4.58 -6.49 6.50
CA GLY A 160 4.65 -5.95 5.14
C GLY A 160 5.10 -4.48 5.10
N PHE A 161 4.64 -3.64 6.02
CA PHE A 161 5.10 -2.24 6.12
C PHE A 161 6.57 -2.15 6.53
N LEU A 162 7.01 -3.00 7.46
CA LEU A 162 8.41 -3.04 7.89
C LEU A 162 9.33 -3.55 6.77
N THR A 163 8.91 -4.54 5.98
CA THR A 163 9.62 -4.99 4.77
C THR A 163 9.73 -3.86 3.74
N ILE A 164 8.64 -3.11 3.51
CA ILE A 164 8.65 -1.95 2.61
C ILE A 164 9.70 -0.92 3.05
N ILE A 165 9.77 -0.62 4.34
CA ILE A 165 10.72 0.37 4.90
C ILE A 165 12.15 -0.15 4.82
N ASN A 166 12.40 -1.37 5.33
CA ASN A 166 13.76 -1.87 5.54
C ASN A 166 14.40 -2.43 4.26
N ASP A 167 13.64 -3.16 3.42
CA ASP A 167 14.20 -3.84 2.24
C ASP A 167 14.09 -3.00 0.97
N TYR A 168 13.07 -2.13 0.89
CA TYR A 168 12.80 -1.30 -0.30
C TYR A 168 13.02 0.20 -0.06
N SER A 169 13.42 0.62 1.14
CA SER A 169 13.57 2.05 1.50
C SER A 169 12.31 2.88 1.19
N GLY A 170 11.14 2.23 1.25
CA GLY A 170 9.87 2.83 0.91
C GLY A 170 9.43 3.84 1.96
N LYS A 171 9.00 5.01 1.52
CA LYS A 171 8.42 6.04 2.41
C LYS A 171 6.93 5.86 2.48
N ILE A 172 6.39 5.64 3.68
CA ILE A 172 4.97 5.37 3.88
C ILE A 172 4.26 6.61 4.44
N GLY A 173 3.06 6.87 3.93
CA GLY A 173 2.15 7.89 4.45
C GLY A 173 0.74 7.32 4.62
N TRP A 174 0.00 7.88 5.57
CA TRP A 174 -1.39 7.51 5.84
C TRP A 174 -2.28 8.73 5.95
N LYS A 175 -3.51 8.61 5.45
CA LYS A 175 -4.57 9.60 5.63
C LYS A 175 -5.82 8.90 6.15
N PHE A 176 -6.34 9.38 7.28
CA PHE A 176 -7.57 8.89 7.91
C PHE A 176 -8.67 9.93 7.80
N GLU A 177 -9.84 9.49 7.37
CA GLU A 177 -11.02 10.33 7.16
C GLU A 177 -12.26 9.65 7.74
N THR A 178 -13.10 10.40 8.44
CA THR A 178 -14.41 9.91 8.90
C THR A 178 -15.46 10.44 7.95
N ILE A 179 -16.24 9.53 7.36
CA ILE A 179 -17.32 9.85 6.45
C ILE A 179 -18.62 9.76 7.24
N GLU A 180 -19.16 10.93 7.55
CA GLU A 180 -20.48 11.06 8.16
C GLU A 180 -21.53 10.92 7.06
N SER A 181 -22.49 10.02 7.26
CA SER A 181 -23.57 9.81 6.30
C SER A 181 -24.93 10.06 6.94
N THR A 182 -25.71 10.93 6.33
CA THR A 182 -27.07 11.24 6.81
C THR A 182 -28.05 10.08 6.61
N ASN A 183 -27.74 9.14 5.71
CA ASN A 183 -28.66 8.06 5.29
C ASN A 183 -28.03 6.66 5.40
N SER A 184 -26.81 6.53 5.89
CA SER A 184 -26.13 5.25 6.10
C SER A 184 -25.30 5.26 7.38
N TYR A 185 -24.65 4.15 7.67
CA TYR A 185 -23.70 4.05 8.78
C TYR A 185 -22.47 4.94 8.53
N ASP A 186 -21.99 5.65 9.55
CA ASP A 186 -20.74 6.40 9.52
C ASP A 186 -19.56 5.43 9.48
N PHE A 187 -18.60 5.68 8.61
CA PHE A 187 -17.44 4.81 8.47
C PHE A 187 -16.16 5.62 8.34
N ASN A 188 -15.04 4.98 8.62
CA ASN A 188 -13.73 5.58 8.42
C ASN A 188 -13.13 5.08 7.11
N LEU A 189 -12.41 5.95 6.43
CA LEU A 189 -11.52 5.63 5.33
C LEU A 189 -10.08 5.74 5.81
N VAL A 190 -9.24 4.85 5.30
CA VAL A 190 -7.79 4.99 5.37
C VAL A 190 -7.24 4.92 3.97
N THR A 191 -6.40 5.88 3.62
CA THR A 191 -5.50 5.81 2.46
C THR A 191 -4.12 5.48 2.97
N THR A 192 -3.55 4.36 2.53
CA THR A 192 -2.13 4.04 2.73
C THR A 192 -1.39 4.30 1.43
N MET A 193 -0.28 5.02 1.50
CA MET A 193 0.53 5.43 0.37
C MET A 193 1.98 5.03 0.61
N VAL A 194 2.66 4.55 -0.42
CA VAL A 194 4.09 4.24 -0.39
C VAL A 194 4.77 4.89 -1.58
N GLN A 195 5.87 5.59 -1.31
CA GLN A 195 6.76 6.15 -2.32
C GLN A 195 8.02 5.29 -2.41
N ILE A 196 8.37 4.86 -3.62
CA ILE A 196 9.59 4.09 -3.89
C ILE A 196 10.36 4.79 -5.00
N GLN A 197 11.64 5.06 -4.74
CA GLN A 197 12.55 5.51 -5.77
C GLN A 197 12.96 4.31 -6.62
N VAL A 198 12.84 4.46 -7.95
CA VAL A 198 13.02 3.37 -8.92
C VAL A 198 14.09 3.64 -9.96
#